data_AF-A0A1G6LX54-F1
#
_entry.id   AF-A0A1G6LX54-F1
#
_cell.length_a   1.000
_cell.length_b   1.000
_cell.length_c   1.000
_cell.angle_alpha   90.00
_cell.angle_beta   90.00
_cell.angle_gamma   90.00
#
_symmetry.space_group_name_H-M   'P 1'
#
loop_
_entity.id
_entity.type
_entity.pdbx_description
1 polymer ?
#
loop_
_entity_poly.entity_id
_entity_poly.type
_entity_poly.pdbx_seq_one_letter_code
_entity_poly.pdbx_strand_id
1 'polypeptide(L)'
;MADKTDARELTAEDLPVHSRLLLRMARLRLGADDIARIRDLASRPELDWGAFLEAAAWHKLLPLIGRHVDRHRLDRKAGEQPGFPYPWVFTGAYLANRARNQGLSDEFGRVFAELSAAGLRFAVRKGFSLGEGEYRDPALRRIADLDVLLAREDARAAHEVLLRLGYIQGKVAEDGERIEPYSRETQAFWKMNLSNQLPYRKPGGRPDITDFNVDICHDIFQKKSGISAGAGELLDRAVPVVLCGAPSFEPAPDDRLLDLCSHLHKEATSLHFIEDRQDLQLSKFLDLALVAEACGEDAWQRFLKRVETVGAEAIVYYSLHFTSVLYPEAVPTRVLDALRPEDTAYLELYGSLDGQSSRWEQPFLERLFNARRHTAGTVSNVPLQ
;
A
#
# COMPACT_ATOMS: atom_id res chain seq x y z
N MET A 1 25.07 -30.87 -18.74
CA MET A 1 24.77 -30.96 -17.29
C MET A 1 25.70 -29.98 -16.60
N ALA A 2 25.25 -28.74 -16.45
CA ALA A 2 25.94 -27.73 -15.66
C ALA A 2 25.19 -27.62 -14.34
N ASP A 3 25.96 -27.69 -13.27
CA ASP A 3 25.60 -27.69 -11.87
C ASP A 3 24.60 -26.55 -11.57
N LYS A 4 23.37 -26.92 -11.16
CA LYS A 4 22.48 -25.97 -10.48
C LYS A 4 23.03 -25.86 -9.07
N THR A 5 24.01 -24.98 -8.89
CA THR A 5 24.51 -24.58 -7.59
C THR A 5 23.31 -24.28 -6.70
N ASP A 6 23.22 -24.95 -5.55
CA ASP A 6 22.33 -24.60 -4.44
C ASP A 6 22.59 -23.13 -4.07
N ALA A 7 21.90 -22.21 -4.73
CA ALA A 7 21.93 -20.81 -4.37
C ALA A 7 21.17 -20.70 -3.06
N ARG A 8 21.91 -20.60 -1.96
CA ARG A 8 21.38 -20.32 -0.62
C ARG A 8 20.32 -19.23 -0.72
N GLU A 9 19.12 -19.52 -0.22
CA GLU A 9 18.02 -18.55 -0.22
C GLU A 9 18.45 -17.30 0.57
N LEU A 10 18.32 -16.14 -0.06
CA LEU A 10 18.73 -14.87 0.53
C LEU A 10 17.81 -14.58 1.73
N THR A 11 18.41 -14.31 2.88
CA THR A 11 17.68 -14.00 4.11
C THR A 11 17.77 -12.52 4.43
N ALA A 12 16.93 -12.03 5.36
CA ALA A 12 17.01 -10.66 5.83
C ALA A 12 18.40 -10.29 6.39
N GLU A 13 19.16 -11.26 6.92
CA GLU A 13 20.50 -11.01 7.48
C GLU A 13 21.57 -10.80 6.40
N ASP A 14 21.31 -11.23 5.16
CA ASP A 14 22.20 -11.05 4.02
C ASP A 14 22.02 -9.66 3.35
N LEU A 15 21.01 -8.89 3.76
CA LEU A 15 20.75 -7.54 3.26
C LEU A 15 21.79 -6.52 3.78
N PRO A 16 22.03 -5.41 3.05
CA PRO A 16 22.81 -4.29 3.55
C PRO A 16 22.31 -3.78 4.91
N VAL A 17 23.22 -3.25 5.73
CA VAL A 17 22.90 -2.82 7.12
C VAL A 17 21.74 -1.81 7.17
N HIS A 18 21.67 -0.87 6.23
CA HIS A 18 20.56 0.09 6.15
C HIS A 18 19.21 -0.58 5.85
N SER A 19 19.19 -1.63 5.01
CA SER A 19 17.98 -2.38 4.68
C SER A 19 17.52 -3.25 5.85
N ARG A 20 18.48 -3.87 6.57
CA ARG A 20 18.23 -4.58 7.83
C ARG A 20 17.64 -3.65 8.89
N LEU A 21 18.24 -2.47 9.07
CA LEU A 21 17.73 -1.45 9.99
C LEU A 21 16.31 -1.03 9.61
N LEU A 22 16.05 -0.77 8.32
CA LEU A 22 14.72 -0.40 7.83
C LEU A 22 13.68 -1.49 8.12
N LEU A 23 13.97 -2.74 7.81
CA LEU A 23 13.06 -3.86 8.07
C LEU A 23 12.77 -4.01 9.57
N ARG A 24 13.78 -3.83 10.43
CA ARG A 24 13.58 -3.86 11.89
C ARG A 24 12.71 -2.71 12.40
N MET A 25 12.80 -1.55 11.76
CA MET A 25 11.96 -0.38 12.12
C MET A 25 10.59 -0.38 11.44
N ALA A 26 10.36 -1.24 10.44
CA ALA A 26 9.08 -1.42 9.74
C ALA A 26 8.05 -2.21 10.57
N ARG A 27 7.87 -1.86 11.84
CA ARG A 27 6.93 -2.50 12.77
C ARG A 27 6.13 -1.44 13.48
N LEU A 28 4.84 -1.67 13.72
CA LEU A 28 4.01 -0.69 14.42
C LEU A 28 4.44 -0.52 15.89
N ARG A 29 4.91 -1.61 16.53
CA ARG A 29 5.35 -1.63 17.93
C ARG A 29 6.73 -2.25 18.03
N LEU A 30 7.58 -1.66 18.85
CA LEU A 30 8.94 -2.15 19.13
C LEU A 30 9.06 -2.54 20.60
N GLY A 31 9.52 -3.77 20.84
CA GLY A 31 9.91 -4.27 22.17
C GLY A 31 11.35 -3.88 22.54
N ALA A 32 11.78 -4.25 23.75
CA ALA A 32 13.14 -3.99 24.23
C ALA A 32 14.20 -4.62 23.31
N ASP A 33 13.98 -5.86 22.87
CA ASP A 33 14.88 -6.58 21.96
C ASP A 33 14.96 -5.94 20.58
N ASP A 34 13.85 -5.40 20.07
CA ASP A 34 13.84 -4.65 18.81
C ASP A 34 14.67 -3.38 18.94
N ILE A 35 14.48 -2.62 20.03
CA ILE A 35 15.24 -1.38 20.30
C ILE A 35 16.74 -1.68 20.42
N ALA A 36 17.12 -2.74 21.13
CA ALA A 36 18.51 -3.15 21.26
C ALA A 36 19.14 -3.49 19.90
N ARG A 37 18.43 -4.27 19.06
CA ARG A 37 18.89 -4.60 17.70
C ARG A 37 18.95 -3.40 16.77
N ILE A 38 17.98 -2.49 16.86
CA ILE A 38 17.98 -1.24 16.11
C ILE A 38 19.21 -0.39 16.48
N ARG A 39 19.53 -0.27 17.76
CA ARG A 39 20.73 0.46 18.21
C ARG A 39 22.02 -0.22 17.78
N ASP A 40 22.09 -1.56 17.83
CA ASP A 40 23.24 -2.30 17.31
C ASP A 40 23.48 -1.98 15.83
N LEU A 41 22.45 -2.15 14.99
CA LEU A 41 22.53 -1.85 13.55
C LEU A 41 22.86 -0.38 13.30
N ALA A 42 22.26 0.54 14.05
CA ALA A 42 22.51 1.98 13.95
C ALA A 42 23.94 2.38 14.33
N SER A 43 24.64 1.57 15.14
CA SER A 43 26.01 1.81 15.57
C SER A 43 27.08 1.19 14.67
N ARG A 44 26.68 0.40 13.67
CA ARG A 44 27.60 -0.24 12.72
C ARG A 44 28.30 0.81 11.86
N PRO A 45 29.63 0.76 11.70
CA PRO A 45 30.35 1.74 10.88
C PRO A 45 30.01 1.63 9.38
N GLU A 46 29.50 0.48 8.93
CA GLU A 46 29.07 0.25 7.55
C GLU A 46 27.66 0.79 7.24
N LEU A 47 26.96 1.36 8.24
CA LEU A 47 25.63 1.91 8.02
C LEU A 47 25.69 3.19 7.18
N ASP A 48 25.12 3.11 5.98
CA ASP A 48 24.84 4.28 5.15
C ASP A 48 23.49 4.92 5.56
N TRP A 49 23.55 6.03 6.29
CA TRP A 49 22.38 6.80 6.69
C TRP A 49 21.66 7.47 5.52
N GLY A 50 22.37 7.81 4.43
CA GLY A 50 21.77 8.37 3.23
C GLY A 50 20.92 7.32 2.51
N ALA A 51 21.46 6.13 2.31
CA ALA A 51 20.72 4.99 1.75
C ALA A 51 19.54 4.58 2.65
N PHE A 52 19.71 4.62 3.98
CA PHE A 52 18.62 4.39 4.92
C PHE A 52 17.48 5.40 4.74
N LEU A 53 17.78 6.69 4.63
CA LEU A 53 16.78 7.74 4.43
C LEU A 53 16.08 7.62 3.07
N GLU A 54 16.82 7.35 1.98
CA GLU A 54 16.26 7.10 0.65
C GLU A 54 15.29 5.90 0.68
N ALA A 55 15.73 4.78 1.25
CA ALA A 55 14.90 3.58 1.37
C ALA A 55 13.67 3.81 2.28
N ALA A 56 13.83 4.48 3.42
CA ALA A 56 12.72 4.81 4.31
C ALA A 56 11.67 5.71 3.64
N ALA A 57 12.10 6.66 2.80
CA ALA A 57 11.22 7.52 2.03
C ALA A 57 10.47 6.72 0.95
N TRP A 58 11.21 5.96 0.15
CA TRP A 58 10.68 5.14 -0.94
C TRP A 58 9.68 4.10 -0.44
N HIS A 59 9.98 3.43 0.67
CA HIS A 59 9.09 2.46 1.30
C HIS A 59 7.94 3.08 2.08
N LYS A 60 7.85 4.42 2.15
CA LYS A 60 6.82 5.20 2.86
C LYS A 60 6.79 4.97 4.37
N LEU A 61 7.95 4.74 4.98
CA LEU A 61 8.10 4.42 6.42
C LEU A 61 8.66 5.57 7.26
N LEU A 62 9.09 6.67 6.65
CA LEU A 62 9.66 7.82 7.39
C LEU A 62 8.80 8.32 8.56
N PRO A 63 7.46 8.48 8.45
CA PRO A 63 6.64 8.92 9.58
C PRO A 63 6.63 7.92 10.75
N LEU A 64 6.55 6.61 10.46
CA LEU A 64 6.62 5.55 11.46
C LEU A 64 8.00 5.53 12.15
N ILE A 65 9.08 5.61 11.37
CA ILE A 65 10.45 5.70 11.90
C ILE A 65 10.61 6.94 12.77
N GLY A 66 10.09 8.09 12.33
CA GLY A 66 10.05 9.33 13.10
C GLY A 66 9.37 9.18 14.46
N ARG A 67 8.23 8.48 14.49
CA ARG A 67 7.55 8.14 15.74
C ARG A 67 8.43 7.27 16.64
N HIS A 68 9.11 6.27 16.10
CA HIS A 68 10.00 5.40 16.88
C HIS A 68 11.19 6.14 17.46
N VAL A 69 11.80 7.03 16.66
CA VAL A 69 12.92 7.87 17.11
C VAL A 69 12.50 8.74 18.30
N ASP A 70 11.36 9.42 18.21
CA ASP A 70 10.84 10.23 19.32
C ASP A 70 10.46 9.38 20.54
N ARG A 71 9.62 8.35 20.34
CA ARG A 71 9.04 7.54 21.42
C ARG A 71 10.11 6.77 22.21
N HIS A 72 11.11 6.24 21.54
CA HIS A 72 12.14 5.38 22.14
C HIS A 72 13.47 6.12 22.38
N ARG A 73 13.49 7.44 22.20
CA ARG A 73 14.66 8.30 22.39
C ARG A 73 15.88 7.78 21.63
N LEU A 74 15.67 7.33 20.38
CA LEU A 74 16.76 6.82 19.54
C LEU A 74 17.73 7.93 19.14
N ASP A 75 17.34 9.19 19.29
CA ASP A 75 18.19 10.39 19.17
C ASP A 75 19.23 10.50 20.29
N ARG A 76 19.06 9.79 21.41
CA ARG A 76 19.96 9.85 22.56
C ARG A 76 20.94 8.69 22.58
N LYS A 77 22.13 8.98 23.11
CA LYS A 77 23.15 7.96 23.44
C LYS A 77 22.60 6.99 24.48
N ALA A 78 22.89 5.71 24.32
CA ALA A 78 22.58 4.66 25.29
C ALA A 78 23.84 3.80 25.52
N GLY A 79 24.43 3.90 26.72
CA GLY A 79 25.75 3.30 26.97
C GLY A 79 26.80 3.91 26.04
N GLU A 80 27.48 3.09 25.25
CA GLU A 80 28.45 3.52 24.24
C GLU A 80 27.83 3.76 22.85
N GLN A 81 26.61 3.29 22.61
CA GLN A 81 25.95 3.38 21.30
C GLN A 81 25.49 4.83 21.04
N PRO A 82 25.87 5.43 19.89
CA PRO A 82 25.45 6.78 19.54
C PRO A 82 23.94 6.85 19.28
N GLY A 83 23.38 8.05 19.38
CA GLY A 83 22.01 8.33 18.92
C GLY A 83 21.95 8.45 17.40
N PHE A 84 20.74 8.36 16.85
CA PHE A 84 20.49 8.59 15.43
C PHE A 84 20.94 10.00 15.03
N PRO A 85 21.70 10.14 13.92
CA PRO A 85 22.10 11.45 13.43
C PRO A 85 20.88 12.22 12.90
N TYR A 86 20.97 13.55 12.92
CA TYR A 86 19.93 14.45 12.39
C TYR A 86 18.50 14.09 12.84
N PRO A 87 18.24 13.92 14.15
CA PRO A 87 16.96 13.41 14.65
C PRO A 87 15.75 14.25 14.20
N TRP A 88 15.98 15.54 13.94
CA TRP A 88 14.97 16.46 13.42
C TRP A 88 14.41 16.07 12.05
N VAL A 89 15.16 15.33 11.21
CA VAL A 89 14.67 14.82 9.92
C VAL A 89 13.56 13.78 10.15
N PHE A 90 13.78 12.86 11.08
CA PHE A 90 12.83 11.79 11.39
C PHE A 90 11.60 12.34 12.12
N THR A 91 11.80 13.09 13.20
CA THR A 91 10.68 13.66 13.96
C THR A 91 9.91 14.69 13.14
N GLY A 92 10.60 15.47 12.30
CA GLY A 92 9.99 16.39 11.36
C GLY A 92 9.09 15.68 10.35
N ALA A 93 9.54 14.57 9.76
CA ALA A 93 8.73 13.77 8.84
C ALA A 93 7.43 13.24 9.49
N TYR A 94 7.51 12.77 10.75
CA TYR A 94 6.34 12.35 11.51
C TYR A 94 5.35 13.50 11.74
N LEU A 95 5.83 14.64 12.21
CA LEU A 95 4.97 15.79 12.52
C LEU A 95 4.38 16.42 11.25
N ALA A 96 5.16 16.52 10.17
CA ALA A 96 4.67 16.99 8.88
C ALA A 96 3.59 16.06 8.31
N ASN A 97 3.79 14.74 8.39
CA ASN A 97 2.77 13.79 7.94
C ASN A 97 1.50 13.84 8.81
N ARG A 98 1.62 14.12 10.11
CA ARG A 98 0.47 14.36 10.98
C ARG A 98 -0.37 15.55 10.50
N ALA A 99 0.26 16.70 10.29
CA ALA A 99 -0.42 17.91 9.83
C ALA A 99 -1.07 17.68 8.46
N ARG A 100 -0.33 17.03 7.55
CA ARG A 100 -0.82 16.67 6.22
C ARG A 100 -2.04 15.75 6.27
N ASN A 101 -1.99 14.68 7.06
CA ASN A 101 -3.09 13.74 7.17
C ASN A 101 -4.31 14.36 7.87
N GLN A 102 -4.13 15.34 8.76
CA GLN A 102 -5.25 16.13 9.27
C GLN A 102 -5.92 16.90 8.12
N GLY A 103 -5.15 17.59 7.28
CA GLY A 103 -5.70 18.32 6.14
C GLY A 103 -6.42 17.41 5.13
N LEU A 104 -5.91 16.20 4.89
CA LEU A 104 -6.61 15.18 4.09
C LEU A 104 -7.90 14.70 4.76
N SER A 105 -7.86 14.43 6.06
CA SER A 105 -9.02 14.00 6.84
C SER A 105 -10.15 15.02 6.75
N ASP A 106 -9.85 16.31 6.93
CA ASP A 106 -10.84 17.38 6.89
C ASP A 106 -11.56 17.43 5.52
N GLU A 107 -10.82 17.28 4.42
CA GLU A 107 -11.39 17.29 3.08
C GLU A 107 -12.14 16.00 2.74
N PHE A 108 -11.59 14.82 3.07
CA PHE A 108 -12.23 13.55 2.79
C PHE A 108 -13.47 13.31 3.65
N GLY A 109 -13.51 13.82 4.88
CA GLY A 109 -14.73 13.86 5.69
C GLY A 109 -15.87 14.64 5.01
N ARG A 110 -15.54 15.73 4.30
CA ARG A 110 -16.53 16.46 3.47
C ARG A 110 -16.99 15.65 2.27
N VAL A 111 -16.08 14.95 1.59
CA VAL A 111 -16.43 14.04 0.48
C VAL A 111 -17.41 12.96 0.97
N PHE A 112 -17.15 12.35 2.13
CA PHE A 112 -18.04 11.34 2.72
C PHE A 112 -19.43 11.88 3.03
N ALA A 113 -19.50 13.08 3.62
CA ALA A 113 -20.76 13.73 3.95
C ALA A 113 -21.60 14.03 2.69
N GLU A 114 -20.98 14.54 1.62
CA GLU A 114 -21.68 14.86 0.37
C GLU A 114 -22.12 13.63 -0.42
N LEU A 115 -21.30 12.56 -0.45
CA LEU A 115 -21.70 11.29 -1.04
C LEU A 115 -22.91 10.70 -0.29
N SER A 116 -22.87 10.73 1.04
CA SER A 116 -23.98 10.27 1.89
C SER A 116 -25.24 11.10 1.71
N ALA A 117 -25.12 12.44 1.65
CA ALA A 117 -26.24 13.35 1.44
C ALA A 117 -26.89 13.16 0.06
N ALA A 118 -26.12 12.73 -0.94
CA ALA A 118 -26.63 12.35 -2.26
C ALA A 118 -27.26 10.94 -2.28
N GLY A 119 -27.30 10.23 -1.15
CA GLY A 119 -27.86 8.88 -1.03
C GLY A 119 -26.97 7.77 -1.61
N LEU A 120 -25.68 8.04 -1.85
CA LEU A 120 -24.78 7.09 -2.47
C LEU A 120 -24.21 6.11 -1.44
N ARG A 121 -24.23 4.83 -1.78
CA ARG A 121 -23.56 3.78 -1.01
C ARG A 121 -22.09 3.73 -1.42
N PHE A 122 -21.20 3.83 -0.44
CA PHE A 122 -19.78 3.77 -0.67
C PHE A 122 -19.05 3.16 0.51
N ALA A 123 -17.86 2.63 0.29
CA ALA A 123 -16.99 2.12 1.35
C ALA A 123 -15.53 2.52 1.12
N VAL A 124 -14.85 2.94 2.18
CA VAL A 124 -13.43 3.32 2.19
C VAL A 124 -12.60 2.05 2.25
N ARG A 125 -11.74 1.86 1.26
CA ARG A 125 -10.95 0.64 1.11
C ARG A 125 -9.74 0.62 2.05
N LYS A 126 -8.82 1.54 1.80
CA LYS A 126 -7.51 1.67 2.45
C LYS A 126 -7.30 3.11 2.91
N GLY A 127 -6.07 3.49 3.26
CA GLY A 127 -5.80 4.87 3.66
C GLY A 127 -6.21 5.11 5.11
N PHE A 128 -7.26 5.90 5.31
CA PHE A 128 -7.75 6.25 6.65
C PHE A 128 -8.36 5.06 7.40
N SER A 129 -8.95 4.07 6.71
CA SER A 129 -9.41 2.84 7.36
C SER A 129 -8.28 2.14 8.11
N LEU A 130 -7.10 2.01 7.48
CA LEU A 130 -5.89 1.47 8.10
C LEU A 130 -5.28 2.42 9.15
N GLY A 131 -5.22 3.72 8.82
CA GLY A 131 -4.59 4.74 9.66
C GLY A 131 -5.29 4.92 11.02
N GLU A 132 -6.62 4.97 11.02
CA GLU A 132 -7.44 5.08 12.23
C GLU A 132 -7.70 3.71 12.87
N GLY A 133 -7.80 2.64 12.08
CA GLY A 133 -8.05 1.26 12.53
C GLY A 133 -6.84 0.57 13.16
N GLU A 134 -5.96 -0.03 12.36
CA GLU A 134 -4.85 -0.85 12.83
C GLU A 134 -3.71 -0.01 13.40
N TYR A 135 -3.36 1.09 12.73
CA TYR A 135 -2.29 1.97 13.18
C TYR A 135 -2.70 2.78 14.42
N ARG A 136 -3.98 3.12 14.56
CA ARG A 136 -4.56 3.96 15.63
C ARG A 136 -3.91 5.35 15.79
N ASP A 137 -3.14 5.76 14.79
CA ASP A 137 -2.50 7.07 14.65
C ASP A 137 -2.27 7.28 13.15
N PRO A 138 -3.16 8.02 12.47
CA PRO A 138 -3.05 8.27 11.04
C PRO A 138 -1.71 8.92 10.66
N ALA A 139 -1.01 9.59 11.57
CA ALA A 139 0.29 10.21 11.28
C ALA A 139 1.41 9.20 10.99
N LEU A 140 1.23 7.92 11.32
CA LEU A 140 2.24 6.87 11.08
C LEU A 140 2.25 6.35 9.65
N ARG A 141 1.13 6.47 8.94
CA ARG A 141 0.95 5.97 7.58
C ARG A 141 0.92 7.12 6.59
N ARG A 142 1.70 7.03 5.52
CA ARG A 142 1.63 8.00 4.42
C ARG A 142 0.40 7.72 3.57
N ILE A 143 -0.61 8.59 3.62
CA ILE A 143 -1.85 8.47 2.83
C ILE A 143 -1.73 9.37 1.59
N ALA A 144 -1.85 8.80 0.39
CA ALA A 144 -1.71 9.55 -0.86
C ALA A 144 -3.07 10.01 -1.40
N ASP A 145 -4.05 9.13 -1.34
CA ASP A 145 -5.34 9.19 -2.00
C ASP A 145 -6.46 8.64 -1.10
N LEU A 146 -7.70 8.91 -1.50
CA LEU A 146 -8.90 8.29 -0.96
C LEU A 146 -9.42 7.25 -1.95
N ASP A 147 -9.32 5.97 -1.60
CA ASP A 147 -9.92 4.88 -2.36
C ASP A 147 -11.32 4.54 -1.88
N VAL A 148 -12.28 4.62 -2.79
CA VAL A 148 -13.69 4.38 -2.50
C VAL A 148 -14.24 3.27 -3.39
N LEU A 149 -14.86 2.26 -2.80
CA LEU A 149 -15.78 1.37 -3.50
C LEU A 149 -17.09 2.09 -3.76
N LEU A 150 -17.53 2.08 -5.02
CA LEU A 150 -18.80 2.66 -5.41
C LEU A 150 -19.37 1.84 -6.59
N ALA A 151 -20.67 1.56 -6.55
CA ALA A 151 -21.34 0.78 -7.58
C ALA A 151 -21.29 1.49 -8.95
N ARG A 152 -21.23 0.74 -10.06
CA ARG A 152 -21.00 1.32 -11.39
C ARG A 152 -22.19 2.18 -11.86
N GLU A 153 -23.38 1.79 -11.45
CA GLU A 153 -24.64 2.51 -11.65
C GLU A 153 -24.64 3.91 -10.99
N ASP A 154 -23.94 4.05 -9.87
CA ASP A 154 -23.84 5.31 -9.10
C ASP A 154 -22.73 6.23 -9.61
N ALA A 155 -21.90 5.77 -10.56
CA ALA A 155 -20.74 6.49 -11.06
C ALA A 155 -21.07 7.91 -11.54
N ARG A 156 -22.22 8.09 -12.21
CA ARG A 156 -22.65 9.40 -12.69
C ARG A 156 -23.02 10.32 -11.53
N ALA A 157 -23.75 9.84 -10.54
CA ALA A 157 -24.13 10.65 -9.39
C ALA A 157 -22.91 11.05 -8.56
N ALA A 158 -21.96 10.14 -8.36
CA ALA A 158 -20.69 10.42 -7.70
C ALA A 158 -19.86 11.47 -8.47
N HIS A 159 -19.81 11.39 -9.79
CA HIS A 159 -19.16 12.39 -10.65
C HIS A 159 -19.72 13.80 -10.39
N GLU A 160 -21.04 13.95 -10.37
CA GLU A 160 -21.68 15.26 -10.11
C GLU A 160 -21.38 15.78 -8.69
N VAL A 161 -21.31 14.90 -7.69
CA VAL A 161 -20.91 15.27 -6.32
C VAL A 161 -19.47 15.79 -6.30
N LEU A 162 -18.54 15.05 -6.90
CA LEU A 162 -17.12 15.41 -6.93
C LEU A 162 -16.88 16.71 -7.71
N LEU A 163 -17.55 16.91 -8.84
CA LEU A 163 -17.50 18.18 -9.59
C LEU A 163 -17.96 19.38 -8.74
N ARG A 164 -19.08 19.24 -8.01
CA ARG A 164 -19.56 20.30 -7.10
C ARG A 164 -18.58 20.61 -5.98
N LEU A 165 -17.83 19.61 -5.52
CA LEU A 165 -16.77 19.77 -4.53
C LEU A 165 -15.47 20.39 -5.08
N GLY A 166 -15.40 20.60 -6.40
CA GLY A 166 -14.26 21.20 -7.09
C GLY A 166 -13.21 20.18 -7.58
N TYR A 167 -13.54 18.89 -7.58
CA TYR A 167 -12.70 17.86 -8.18
C TYR A 167 -12.97 17.74 -9.67
N ILE A 168 -11.93 17.44 -10.45
CA ILE A 168 -12.06 17.08 -11.86
C ILE A 168 -11.21 15.84 -12.15
N GLN A 169 -11.53 15.11 -13.22
CA GLN A 169 -10.64 14.04 -13.69
C GLN A 169 -9.46 14.66 -14.45
N GLY A 170 -8.29 14.66 -13.81
CA GLY A 170 -7.11 15.31 -14.35
C GLY A 170 -5.84 14.96 -13.58
N LYS A 171 -4.74 15.58 -13.99
CA LYS A 171 -3.42 15.46 -13.38
C LYS A 171 -2.95 16.79 -12.81
N VAL A 172 -2.06 16.72 -11.84
CA VAL A 172 -1.39 17.91 -11.32
C VAL A 172 -0.51 18.49 -12.44
N ALA A 173 -0.63 19.79 -12.70
CA ALA A 173 0.22 20.48 -13.66
C ALA A 173 1.67 20.58 -13.17
N GLU A 174 2.60 20.90 -14.06
CA GLU A 174 4.03 21.03 -13.72
C GLU A 174 4.31 22.04 -12.60
N ASP A 175 3.47 23.07 -12.47
CA ASP A 175 3.56 24.08 -11.42
C ASP A 175 3.14 23.58 -10.03
N GLY A 176 2.42 22.46 -9.95
CA GLY A 176 1.89 21.92 -8.70
C GLY A 176 0.67 22.65 -8.12
N GLU A 177 0.12 23.65 -8.82
CA GLU A 177 -0.94 24.52 -8.31
C GLU A 177 -2.31 24.27 -8.95
N ARG A 178 -2.35 23.76 -10.18
CA ARG A 178 -3.59 23.51 -10.93
C ARG A 178 -3.75 22.06 -11.35
N ILE A 179 -4.99 21.67 -11.63
CA ILE A 179 -5.32 20.36 -12.20
C ILE A 179 -5.64 20.53 -13.69
N GLU A 180 -4.96 19.78 -14.54
CA GLU A 180 -5.18 19.72 -15.97
C GLU A 180 -6.05 18.51 -16.33
N PRO A 181 -7.17 18.68 -17.06
CA PRO A 181 -8.01 17.57 -17.47
C PRO A 181 -7.25 16.53 -18.29
N TYR A 182 -7.55 15.25 -18.09
CA TYR A 182 -7.01 14.20 -18.95
C TYR A 182 -7.51 14.33 -20.39
N SER A 183 -6.69 13.94 -21.36
CA SER A 183 -7.09 13.89 -22.78
C SER A 183 -8.23 12.90 -23.01
N ARG A 184 -8.97 13.06 -24.12
CA ARG A 184 -10.08 12.16 -24.49
C ARG A 184 -9.60 10.74 -24.74
N GLU A 185 -8.40 10.59 -25.28
CA GLU A 185 -7.74 9.33 -25.55
C GLU A 185 -7.47 8.58 -24.23
N THR A 186 -6.92 9.27 -23.22
CA THR A 186 -6.68 8.71 -21.89
C THR A 186 -8.00 8.30 -21.21
N GLN A 187 -9.03 9.15 -21.28
CA GLN A 187 -10.37 8.83 -20.75
C GLN A 187 -10.97 7.57 -21.37
N ALA A 188 -10.87 7.43 -22.70
CA ALA A 188 -11.36 6.26 -23.41
C ALA A 188 -10.58 4.99 -23.05
N PHE A 189 -9.24 5.05 -23.01
CA PHE A 189 -8.40 3.92 -22.64
C PHE A 189 -8.74 3.40 -21.24
N TRP A 190 -8.86 4.30 -20.27
CA TRP A 190 -9.11 3.95 -18.86
C TRP A 190 -10.43 3.22 -18.70
N LYS A 191 -11.51 3.78 -19.28
CA LYS A 191 -12.86 3.21 -19.22
C LYS A 191 -12.90 1.78 -19.78
N MET A 192 -12.14 1.51 -20.84
CA MET A 192 -12.12 0.19 -21.49
C MET A 192 -11.28 -0.82 -20.73
N ASN A 193 -10.10 -0.42 -20.23
CA ASN A 193 -9.09 -1.37 -19.75
C ASN A 193 -9.03 -1.55 -18.23
N LEU A 194 -9.45 -0.56 -17.45
CA LEU A 194 -9.24 -0.55 -16.00
C LEU A 194 -10.55 -0.72 -15.23
N SER A 195 -10.44 -1.26 -14.01
CA SER A 195 -11.56 -1.42 -13.07
C SER A 195 -11.87 -0.15 -12.29
N ASN A 196 -10.86 0.71 -12.10
CA ASN A 196 -11.00 2.03 -11.47
C ASN A 196 -11.37 3.10 -12.51
N GLN A 197 -12.02 4.16 -12.06
CA GLN A 197 -12.13 5.38 -12.86
C GLN A 197 -10.77 6.09 -12.96
N LEU A 198 -10.70 7.10 -13.84
CA LEU A 198 -9.63 8.09 -13.73
C LEU A 198 -9.75 8.81 -12.38
N PRO A 199 -8.61 9.10 -11.74
CA PRO A 199 -8.58 9.78 -10.45
C PRO A 199 -9.25 11.15 -10.55
N TYR A 200 -10.01 11.50 -9.53
CA TYR A 200 -10.56 12.83 -9.34
C TYR A 200 -9.60 13.63 -8.49
N ARG A 201 -9.10 14.75 -9.03
CA ARG A 201 -8.14 15.61 -8.36
C ARG A 201 -8.68 17.00 -8.14
N LYS A 202 -8.27 17.60 -7.02
CA LYS A 202 -8.55 18.99 -6.64
C LYS A 202 -7.28 19.61 -6.08
N PRO A 203 -6.91 20.85 -6.46
CA PRO A 203 -5.74 21.52 -5.86
C PRO A 203 -5.87 21.57 -4.34
N GLY A 204 -4.78 21.24 -3.64
CA GLY A 204 -4.79 21.21 -2.18
C GLY A 204 -4.80 22.60 -1.57
N GLY A 205 -4.21 23.59 -2.25
CA GLY A 205 -4.16 24.98 -1.79
C GLY A 205 -3.32 25.20 -0.54
N ARG A 206 -2.40 24.27 -0.22
CA ARG A 206 -1.53 24.30 0.96
C ARG A 206 -0.16 23.70 0.66
N PRO A 207 0.93 24.16 1.31
CA PRO A 207 2.28 23.67 1.03
C PRO A 207 2.51 22.18 1.33
N ASP A 208 1.73 21.59 2.24
CA ASP A 208 1.84 20.19 2.64
C ASP A 208 0.95 19.24 1.82
N ILE A 209 -0.01 19.78 1.04
CA ILE A 209 -0.92 19.02 0.18
C ILE A 209 -0.96 19.67 -1.20
N THR A 210 -0.28 19.06 -2.15
CA THR A 210 -0.33 19.46 -3.57
C THR A 210 -1.74 19.32 -4.14
N ASP A 211 -2.36 18.16 -3.96
CA ASP A 211 -3.71 17.86 -4.40
C ASP A 211 -4.43 16.90 -3.44
N PHE A 212 -5.76 16.96 -3.47
CA PHE A 212 -6.63 15.93 -2.95
C PHE A 212 -6.97 14.98 -4.09
N ASN A 213 -6.71 13.68 -3.90
CA ASN A 213 -6.95 12.64 -4.90
C ASN A 213 -8.03 11.66 -4.40
N VAL A 214 -9.07 11.44 -5.20
CA VAL A 214 -10.17 10.50 -4.94
C VAL A 214 -10.25 9.48 -6.07
N ASP A 215 -10.05 8.22 -5.72
CA ASP A 215 -10.04 7.07 -6.62
C ASP A 215 -11.32 6.25 -6.43
N ILE A 216 -12.15 6.19 -7.48
CA ILE A 216 -13.35 5.35 -7.48
C ILE A 216 -13.01 3.97 -8.07
N CYS A 217 -13.23 2.94 -7.26
CA CYS A 217 -13.03 1.54 -7.59
C CYS A 217 -14.38 0.84 -7.75
N HIS A 218 -14.58 0.17 -8.89
CA HIS A 218 -15.81 -0.58 -9.17
C HIS A 218 -15.65 -2.10 -9.01
N ASP A 219 -14.41 -2.58 -8.96
CA ASP A 219 -14.04 -3.99 -8.77
C ASP A 219 -12.61 -4.02 -8.21
N ILE A 220 -12.40 -4.80 -7.15
CA ILE A 220 -11.08 -4.89 -6.50
C ILE A 220 -10.07 -5.64 -7.35
N PHE A 221 -10.51 -6.41 -8.34
CA PHE A 221 -9.66 -7.10 -9.31
C PHE A 221 -9.63 -6.35 -10.66
N GLN A 222 -8.50 -6.44 -11.36
CA GLN A 222 -8.39 -5.89 -12.72
C GLN A 222 -9.15 -6.79 -13.70
N LYS A 223 -9.81 -6.19 -14.70
CA LYS A 223 -10.59 -6.92 -15.73
C LYS A 223 -9.83 -8.10 -16.37
N LYS A 224 -8.51 -7.95 -16.56
CA LYS A 224 -7.65 -8.97 -17.17
C LYS A 224 -7.23 -10.11 -16.23
N SER A 225 -7.57 -10.05 -14.94
CA SER A 225 -7.28 -11.12 -13.98
C SER A 225 -8.17 -12.35 -14.18
N GLY A 226 -9.31 -12.21 -14.88
CA GLY A 226 -10.28 -13.30 -15.06
C GLY A 226 -11.17 -13.58 -13.85
N ILE A 227 -10.97 -12.87 -12.74
CA ILE A 227 -11.78 -12.94 -11.53
C ILE A 227 -12.38 -11.58 -11.19
N SER A 228 -13.42 -11.56 -10.35
CA SER A 228 -14.18 -10.36 -10.04
C SER A 228 -14.73 -10.40 -8.62
N ALA A 229 -14.69 -9.26 -7.94
CA ALA A 229 -15.43 -8.98 -6.73
C ALA A 229 -15.88 -7.52 -6.82
N GLY A 230 -17.06 -7.34 -7.42
CA GLY A 230 -17.59 -6.04 -7.79
C GLY A 230 -18.03 -5.21 -6.58
N ALA A 231 -17.94 -3.89 -6.70
CA ALA A 231 -18.26 -2.97 -5.62
C ALA A 231 -19.68 -3.17 -5.05
N GLY A 232 -20.69 -3.48 -5.87
CA GLY A 232 -22.06 -3.72 -5.38
C GLY A 232 -22.15 -4.84 -4.34
N GLU A 233 -21.53 -6.00 -4.63
CA GLU A 233 -21.49 -7.14 -3.71
C GLU A 233 -20.72 -6.81 -2.43
N LEU A 234 -19.58 -6.13 -2.56
CA LEU A 234 -18.76 -5.72 -1.41
C LEU A 234 -19.50 -4.69 -0.54
N LEU A 235 -20.26 -3.78 -1.15
CA LEU A 235 -21.08 -2.79 -0.47
C LEU A 235 -22.28 -3.40 0.26
N ASP A 236 -22.80 -4.54 -0.19
CA ASP A 236 -23.88 -5.27 0.50
C ASP A 236 -23.41 -5.89 1.82
N ARG A 237 -22.10 -6.12 1.95
CA ARG A 237 -21.44 -6.66 3.13
C ARG A 237 -20.70 -5.62 3.95
N ALA A 238 -20.60 -4.39 3.45
CA ALA A 238 -19.85 -3.32 4.08
C ALA A 238 -20.38 -3.00 5.49
N VAL A 239 -19.46 -2.67 6.40
CA VAL A 239 -19.76 -2.41 7.81
C VAL A 239 -19.66 -0.92 8.09
N PRO A 240 -20.57 -0.35 8.93
CA PRO A 240 -20.55 1.06 9.25
C PRO A 240 -19.35 1.40 10.14
N VAL A 241 -18.70 2.52 9.86
CA VAL A 241 -17.57 3.06 10.61
C VAL A 241 -17.65 4.59 10.68
N VAL A 242 -16.82 5.19 11.52
CA VAL A 242 -16.56 6.64 11.48
C VAL A 242 -15.11 6.81 11.06
N LEU A 243 -14.90 7.48 9.93
CA LEU A 243 -13.58 7.77 9.37
C LEU A 243 -13.52 9.25 9.03
N CYS A 244 -12.36 9.88 9.25
CA CYS A 244 -12.19 11.31 8.98
C CYS A 244 -13.25 12.18 9.69
N GLY A 245 -13.73 11.75 10.85
CA GLY A 245 -14.79 12.43 11.61
C GLY A 245 -16.20 12.35 11.01
N ALA A 246 -16.42 11.59 9.94
CA ALA A 246 -17.73 11.44 9.29
C ALA A 246 -18.21 9.98 9.29
N PRO A 247 -19.53 9.72 9.38
CA PRO A 247 -20.10 8.40 9.15
C PRO A 247 -19.74 7.89 7.75
N SER A 248 -19.29 6.65 7.68
CA SER A 248 -18.87 5.99 6.45
C SER A 248 -19.04 4.48 6.56
N PHE A 249 -18.52 3.74 5.59
CA PHE A 249 -18.45 2.29 5.60
C PHE A 249 -17.06 1.84 5.18
N GLU A 250 -16.69 0.63 5.59
CA GLU A 250 -15.53 -0.08 5.04
C GLU A 250 -15.98 -1.48 4.58
N PRO A 251 -15.23 -2.14 3.67
CA PRO A 251 -15.53 -3.52 3.31
C PRO A 251 -15.58 -4.43 4.55
N ALA A 252 -16.37 -5.50 4.50
CA ALA A 252 -16.36 -6.51 5.56
C ALA A 252 -14.93 -7.02 5.82
N PRO A 253 -14.59 -7.47 7.05
CA PRO A 253 -13.20 -7.81 7.40
C PRO A 253 -12.49 -8.78 6.42
N ASP A 254 -13.20 -9.79 5.93
CA ASP A 254 -12.69 -10.76 4.95
C ASP A 254 -12.53 -10.15 3.55
N ASP A 255 -13.46 -9.31 3.11
CA ASP A 255 -13.36 -8.56 1.86
C ASP A 255 -12.25 -7.51 1.91
N ARG A 256 -12.02 -6.90 3.06
CA ARG A 256 -10.97 -5.91 3.29
C ARG A 256 -9.58 -6.53 3.19
N LEU A 257 -9.37 -7.72 3.79
CA LEU A 257 -8.11 -8.45 3.63
C LEU A 257 -7.92 -8.92 2.18
N LEU A 258 -9.00 -9.36 1.51
CA LEU A 258 -8.96 -9.74 0.10
C LEU A 258 -8.58 -8.56 -0.80
N ASP A 259 -9.13 -7.38 -0.52
CA ASP A 259 -8.82 -6.14 -1.24
C ASP A 259 -7.35 -5.74 -1.09
N LEU A 260 -6.79 -5.82 0.13
CA LEU A 260 -5.36 -5.55 0.35
C LEU A 260 -4.46 -6.53 -0.41
N CYS A 261 -4.81 -7.82 -0.43
CA CYS A 261 -4.09 -8.82 -1.23
C CYS A 261 -4.16 -8.50 -2.72
N SER A 262 -5.36 -8.24 -3.25
CA SER A 262 -5.54 -7.88 -4.66
C SER A 262 -4.74 -6.63 -5.03
N HIS A 263 -4.80 -5.60 -4.19
CA HIS A 263 -4.08 -4.35 -4.38
C HIS A 263 -2.56 -4.55 -4.41
N LEU A 264 -2.00 -5.26 -3.42
CA LEU A 264 -0.58 -5.58 -3.36
C LEU A 264 -0.14 -6.33 -4.61
N HIS A 265 -0.83 -7.42 -4.96
CA HIS A 265 -0.49 -8.23 -6.13
C HIS A 265 -0.57 -7.43 -7.44
N LYS A 266 -1.64 -6.66 -7.64
CA LYS A 266 -1.81 -5.79 -8.82
C LYS A 266 -0.59 -4.88 -8.99
N GLU A 267 -0.21 -4.16 -7.94
CA GLU A 267 0.91 -3.23 -8.05
C GLU A 267 2.25 -3.96 -8.19
N ALA A 268 2.43 -5.08 -7.48
CA ALA A 268 3.67 -5.85 -7.53
C ALA A 268 3.93 -6.55 -8.89
N THR A 269 2.88 -6.75 -9.69
CA THR A 269 2.96 -7.50 -10.96
C THR A 269 2.60 -6.69 -12.20
N SER A 270 2.15 -5.44 -12.08
CA SER A 270 1.87 -4.58 -13.23
C SER A 270 3.05 -3.70 -13.62
N LEU A 271 3.36 -3.63 -14.92
CA LEU A 271 4.48 -2.87 -15.47
C LEU A 271 4.43 -1.38 -15.09
N HIS A 272 3.24 -0.76 -15.10
CA HIS A 272 3.06 0.64 -14.72
C HIS A 272 3.64 0.96 -13.33
N PHE A 273 3.36 0.13 -12.33
CA PHE A 273 3.84 0.36 -10.97
C PHE A 273 5.31 0.01 -10.82
N ILE A 274 5.82 -0.92 -11.63
CA ILE A 274 7.24 -1.27 -11.64
C ILE A 274 8.09 -0.12 -12.21
N GLU A 275 7.64 0.49 -13.31
CA GLU A 275 8.30 1.66 -13.93
C GLU A 275 8.35 2.86 -13.00
N ASP A 276 7.24 3.14 -12.31
CA ASP A 276 7.14 4.21 -11.32
C ASP A 276 7.82 3.84 -9.98
N ARG A 277 8.40 2.63 -9.88
CA ARG A 277 9.03 2.08 -8.67
C ARG A 277 8.09 2.06 -7.47
N GLN A 278 6.80 1.94 -7.70
CA GLN A 278 5.78 1.87 -6.67
C GLN A 278 5.35 0.45 -6.37
N ASP A 279 5.72 -0.54 -7.18
CA ASP A 279 5.31 -1.94 -7.10
C ASP A 279 5.57 -2.60 -5.73
N LEU A 280 6.82 -2.59 -5.24
CA LEU A 280 7.23 -3.24 -3.99
C LEU A 280 7.63 -2.21 -2.91
N GLN A 281 6.75 -1.98 -1.94
CA GLN A 281 6.98 -1.07 -0.82
C GLN A 281 6.64 -1.74 0.52
N LEU A 282 7.57 -1.70 1.50
CA LEU A 282 7.38 -2.33 2.82
C LEU A 282 6.10 -1.88 3.54
N SER A 283 5.68 -0.63 3.37
CA SER A 283 4.43 -0.12 3.96
C SER A 283 3.20 -0.95 3.57
N LYS A 284 3.14 -1.47 2.35
CA LYS A 284 2.00 -2.30 1.90
C LYS A 284 2.01 -3.68 2.57
N PHE A 285 3.18 -4.27 2.73
CA PHE A 285 3.33 -5.53 3.46
C PHE A 285 3.08 -5.35 4.95
N LEU A 286 3.46 -4.21 5.53
CA LEU A 286 3.14 -3.85 6.91
C LEU A 286 1.63 -3.69 7.11
N ASP A 287 0.94 -2.99 6.19
CA ASP A 287 -0.53 -2.88 6.23
C ASP A 287 -1.19 -4.26 6.26
N LEU A 288 -0.74 -5.17 5.38
CA LEU A 288 -1.28 -6.52 5.31
C LEU A 288 -0.94 -7.34 6.57
N ALA A 289 0.29 -7.25 7.08
CA ALA A 289 0.70 -7.92 8.31
C ALA A 289 -0.16 -7.49 9.51
N LEU A 290 -0.43 -6.17 9.66
CA LEU A 290 -1.24 -5.66 10.76
C LEU A 290 -2.70 -6.15 10.70
N VAL A 291 -3.29 -6.23 9.51
CA VAL A 291 -4.64 -6.79 9.33
C VAL A 291 -4.64 -8.29 9.60
N ALA A 292 -3.63 -9.02 9.12
CA ALA A 292 -3.49 -10.47 9.33
C ALA A 292 -3.30 -10.82 10.81
N GLU A 293 -2.48 -10.07 11.56
CA GLU A 293 -2.28 -10.23 13.00
C GLU A 293 -3.56 -10.00 13.82
N ALA A 294 -4.49 -9.19 13.30
CA ALA A 294 -5.78 -8.95 13.94
C ALA A 294 -6.80 -10.08 13.69
N CYS A 295 -6.52 -11.02 12.78
CA CYS A 295 -7.42 -12.13 12.46
C CYS A 295 -7.30 -13.28 13.47
N GLY A 296 -8.41 -13.58 14.15
CA GLY A 296 -8.57 -14.84 14.90
C GLY A 296 -8.91 -16.03 14.00
N GLU A 297 -9.01 -17.23 14.61
CA GLU A 297 -9.27 -18.49 13.89
C GLU A 297 -10.54 -18.44 13.02
N ASP A 298 -11.67 -18.01 13.58
CA ASP A 298 -12.94 -17.90 12.85
C ASP A 298 -12.87 -16.89 11.68
N ALA A 299 -12.08 -15.83 11.84
CA ALA A 299 -11.88 -14.83 10.79
C ALA A 299 -11.09 -15.42 9.62
N TRP A 300 -10.04 -16.20 9.89
CA TRP A 300 -9.30 -16.92 8.87
C TRP A 300 -10.14 -17.96 8.14
N GLN A 301 -11.02 -18.69 8.84
CA GLN A 301 -11.93 -19.64 8.20
C GLN A 301 -12.90 -18.95 7.24
N ARG A 302 -13.49 -17.82 7.65
CA ARG A 302 -14.35 -17.01 6.76
C ARG A 302 -13.56 -16.47 5.57
N PHE A 303 -12.35 -15.98 5.82
CA PHE A 303 -11.48 -15.46 4.75
C PHE A 303 -11.13 -16.54 3.73
N LEU A 304 -10.67 -17.73 4.15
CA LEU A 304 -10.35 -18.82 3.22
C LEU A 304 -11.57 -19.23 2.38
N LYS A 305 -12.75 -19.34 2.99
CA LYS A 305 -13.99 -19.61 2.25
C LYS A 305 -14.33 -18.49 1.26
N ARG A 306 -14.07 -17.24 1.64
CA ARG A 306 -14.28 -16.08 0.76
C ARG A 306 -13.33 -16.14 -0.44
N VAL A 307 -12.06 -16.45 -0.22
CA VAL A 307 -11.05 -16.63 -1.28
C VAL A 307 -11.45 -17.72 -2.25
N GLU A 308 -11.88 -18.89 -1.75
CA GLU A 308 -12.36 -20.01 -2.55
C GLU A 308 -13.58 -19.62 -3.40
N THR A 309 -14.55 -18.92 -2.79
CA THR A 309 -15.77 -18.48 -3.50
C THR A 309 -15.45 -17.54 -4.67
N VAL A 310 -14.41 -16.70 -4.53
CA VAL A 310 -13.98 -15.73 -5.54
C VAL A 310 -13.00 -16.36 -6.55
N GLY A 311 -12.31 -17.43 -6.19
CA GLY A 311 -11.23 -18.03 -6.98
C GLY A 311 -9.94 -17.21 -6.96
N ALA A 312 -9.63 -16.58 -5.83
CA ALA A 312 -8.51 -15.63 -5.69
C ALA A 312 -7.25 -16.23 -5.03
N GLU A 313 -7.14 -17.55 -4.92
CA GLU A 313 -6.11 -18.28 -4.17
C GLU A 313 -4.69 -17.86 -4.58
N ALA A 314 -4.39 -17.81 -5.88
CA ALA A 314 -3.05 -17.46 -6.36
C ALA A 314 -2.65 -16.02 -6.00
N ILE A 315 -3.58 -15.07 -6.09
CA ILE A 315 -3.35 -13.65 -5.77
C ILE A 315 -3.15 -13.46 -4.26
N VAL A 316 -3.97 -14.15 -3.47
CA VAL A 316 -3.90 -14.10 -2.01
C VAL A 316 -2.63 -14.79 -1.53
N TYR A 317 -2.30 -15.97 -2.06
CA TYR A 317 -1.08 -16.69 -1.72
C TYR A 317 0.15 -15.84 -2.00
N TYR A 318 0.25 -15.18 -3.16
CA TYR A 318 1.36 -14.26 -3.46
C TYR A 318 1.53 -13.22 -2.35
N SER A 319 0.43 -12.59 -1.97
CA SER A 319 0.43 -11.46 -1.03
C SER A 319 0.74 -11.87 0.40
N LEU A 320 0.16 -12.97 0.86
CA LEU A 320 0.39 -13.51 2.20
C LEU A 320 1.77 -14.18 2.30
N HIS A 321 2.21 -14.89 1.27
CA HIS A 321 3.52 -15.52 1.23
C HIS A 321 4.64 -14.48 1.38
N PHE A 322 4.67 -13.46 0.52
CA PHE A 322 5.71 -12.43 0.62
C PHE A 322 5.57 -11.54 1.86
N THR A 323 4.36 -11.37 2.39
CA THR A 323 4.20 -10.79 3.73
C THR A 323 4.85 -11.66 4.81
N SER A 324 4.66 -12.98 4.78
CA SER A 324 5.25 -13.91 5.75
C SER A 324 6.78 -13.99 5.67
N VAL A 325 7.38 -13.75 4.50
CA VAL A 325 8.85 -13.62 4.36
C VAL A 325 9.38 -12.44 5.17
N LEU A 326 8.62 -11.35 5.28
CA LEU A 326 9.00 -10.13 6.00
C LEU A 326 8.54 -10.13 7.47
N TYR A 327 7.38 -10.72 7.72
CA TYR A 327 6.69 -10.78 9.01
C TYR A 327 6.21 -12.22 9.29
N PRO A 328 7.11 -13.14 9.68
CA PRO A 328 6.79 -14.57 9.79
C PRO A 328 5.65 -14.90 10.75
N GLU A 329 5.46 -14.07 11.78
CA GLU A 329 4.43 -14.27 12.80
C GLU A 329 3.04 -13.75 12.38
N ALA A 330 2.96 -12.98 11.29
CA ALA A 330 1.72 -12.28 10.92
C ALA A 330 0.67 -13.19 10.25
N VAL A 331 1.12 -14.23 9.54
CA VAL A 331 0.25 -15.16 8.82
C VAL A 331 0.46 -16.59 9.34
N PRO A 332 -0.58 -17.25 9.87
CA PRO A 332 -0.44 -18.63 10.32
C PRO A 332 -0.02 -19.57 9.18
N THR A 333 0.93 -20.49 9.43
CA THR A 333 1.40 -21.46 8.43
C THR A 333 0.26 -22.26 7.79
N ARG A 334 -0.75 -22.67 8.58
CA ARG A 334 -1.93 -23.38 8.08
C ARG A 334 -2.72 -22.60 7.01
N VAL A 335 -2.69 -21.27 7.04
CA VAL A 335 -3.38 -20.41 6.06
C VAL A 335 -2.59 -20.41 4.76
N LEU A 336 -1.26 -20.27 4.85
CA LEU A 336 -0.38 -20.37 3.69
C LEU A 336 -0.48 -21.74 3.02
N ASP A 337 -0.44 -22.82 3.80
CA ASP A 337 -0.55 -24.19 3.29
C ASP A 337 -1.89 -24.44 2.59
N ALA A 338 -2.99 -23.92 3.14
CA ALA A 338 -4.32 -24.05 2.53
C ALA A 338 -4.46 -23.30 1.20
N LEU A 339 -3.71 -22.20 1.00
CA LEU A 339 -3.74 -21.37 -0.20
C LEU A 339 -2.67 -21.76 -1.23
N ARG A 340 -1.68 -22.56 -0.84
CA ARG A 340 -0.49 -22.82 -1.64
C ARG A 340 -0.85 -23.61 -2.90
N PRO A 341 -0.60 -23.06 -4.10
CA PRO A 341 -0.79 -23.80 -5.33
C PRO A 341 0.32 -24.83 -5.54
N GLU A 342 0.06 -25.82 -6.40
CA GLU A 342 1.05 -26.83 -6.77
C GLU A 342 2.31 -26.21 -7.42
N ASP A 343 2.12 -25.21 -8.28
CA ASP A 343 3.19 -24.46 -8.93
C ASP A 343 3.29 -23.03 -8.38
N THR A 344 4.43 -22.72 -7.76
CA THR A 344 4.75 -21.39 -7.23
C THR A 344 5.67 -20.58 -8.15
N ALA A 345 5.97 -21.04 -9.36
CA ALA A 345 6.83 -20.32 -10.31
C ALA A 345 6.25 -18.95 -10.70
N TYR A 346 4.93 -18.79 -10.64
CA TYR A 346 4.25 -17.53 -10.94
C TYR A 346 4.59 -16.39 -9.96
N LEU A 347 5.09 -16.69 -8.76
CA LEU A 347 5.53 -15.68 -7.78
C LEU A 347 6.67 -14.80 -8.30
N GLU A 348 7.42 -15.31 -9.29
CA GLU A 348 8.52 -14.61 -9.95
C GLU A 348 8.10 -13.95 -11.27
N LEU A 349 6.81 -14.00 -11.64
CA LEU A 349 6.31 -13.41 -12.87
C LEU A 349 5.77 -11.99 -12.66
N TYR A 350 5.88 -11.16 -13.68
CA TYR A 350 5.29 -9.83 -13.75
C TYR A 350 4.84 -9.51 -15.19
N GLY A 351 4.03 -8.48 -15.35
CA GLY A 351 3.47 -7.98 -16.61
C GLY A 351 2.31 -8.81 -17.17
N SER A 352 1.90 -9.89 -16.51
CA SER A 352 0.79 -10.73 -16.98
C SER A 352 -0.52 -9.94 -17.10
N LEU A 353 -0.79 -9.00 -16.17
CA LEU A 353 -1.94 -8.09 -16.25
C LEU A 353 -1.86 -7.10 -17.43
N ASP A 354 -0.65 -6.85 -17.94
CA ASP A 354 -0.40 -5.96 -19.07
C ASP A 354 -0.44 -6.71 -20.42
N GLY A 355 -0.56 -8.05 -20.38
CA GLY A 355 -0.54 -8.92 -21.55
C GLY A 355 0.87 -9.34 -22.00
N GLN A 356 1.90 -9.06 -21.19
CA GLN A 356 3.30 -9.39 -21.48
C GLN A 356 3.94 -9.99 -20.24
N SER A 357 4.08 -11.32 -20.17
CA SER A 357 4.65 -11.97 -18.99
C SER A 357 6.17 -12.05 -19.08
N SER A 358 6.85 -11.52 -18.07
CA SER A 358 8.30 -11.60 -17.87
C SER A 358 8.58 -12.23 -16.51
N ARG A 359 9.82 -12.72 -16.32
CA ARG A 359 10.27 -13.32 -15.06
C ARG A 359 11.36 -12.48 -14.43
N TRP A 360 11.31 -12.32 -13.11
CA TRP A 360 12.37 -11.71 -12.33
C TRP A 360 13.62 -12.61 -12.28
N GLU A 361 14.79 -12.00 -12.45
CA GLU A 361 16.09 -12.69 -12.29
C GLU A 361 16.56 -12.66 -10.83
N GLN A 362 16.17 -11.63 -10.08
CA GLN A 362 16.54 -11.45 -8.68
C GLN A 362 15.49 -12.05 -7.72
N PRO A 363 15.92 -12.66 -6.60
CA PRO A 363 15.02 -13.09 -5.53
C PRO A 363 14.22 -11.93 -4.93
N PHE A 364 13.07 -12.24 -4.31
CA PHE A 364 12.15 -11.24 -3.75
C PHE A 364 12.81 -10.20 -2.83
N LEU A 365 13.65 -10.62 -1.87
CA LEU A 365 14.28 -9.67 -0.93
C LEU A 365 15.23 -8.70 -1.64
N GLU A 366 15.98 -9.17 -2.65
CA GLU A 366 16.84 -8.29 -3.44
C GLU A 366 15.99 -7.30 -4.26
N ARG A 367 14.88 -7.76 -4.85
CA ARG A 367 13.94 -6.89 -5.57
C ARG A 367 13.35 -5.82 -4.67
N LEU A 368 12.88 -6.22 -3.49
CA LEU A 368 12.21 -5.35 -2.53
C LEU A 368 13.13 -4.20 -2.09
N PHE A 369 14.41 -4.44 -1.85
CA PHE A 369 15.33 -3.41 -1.35
C PHE A 369 16.16 -2.72 -2.46
N ASN A 370 15.92 -3.06 -3.73
CA ASN A 370 16.60 -2.43 -4.87
C ASN A 370 15.62 -1.60 -5.71
N ALA A 371 15.50 -0.31 -5.40
CA ALA A 371 14.67 0.65 -6.15
C ALA A 371 15.17 0.88 -7.59
N ARG A 372 16.41 0.50 -7.90
CA ARG A 372 17.05 0.69 -9.22
C ARG A 372 17.10 -0.60 -10.04
N ARG A 373 16.36 -1.64 -9.62
CA ARG A 373 16.27 -2.89 -10.38
C ARG A 373 15.72 -2.60 -11.78
N HIS A 374 16.42 -3.12 -12.79
CA HIS A 374 16.08 -2.90 -14.18
C HIS A 374 15.12 -4.01 -14.64
N THR A 375 14.01 -3.67 -15.28
CA THR A 375 13.19 -4.65 -16.01
C THR A 375 13.84 -4.90 -17.37
N ALA A 376 13.77 -6.11 -17.91
CA ALA A 376 14.45 -6.47 -19.18
C ALA A 376 13.87 -5.78 -20.45
N GLY A 377 13.67 -4.45 -20.43
CA GLY A 377 13.20 -3.65 -21.56
C GLY A 377 11.68 -3.71 -21.82
N THR A 378 10.90 -4.36 -20.96
CA THR A 378 9.43 -4.42 -21.06
C THR A 378 8.81 -3.10 -20.58
N VAL A 379 8.02 -2.43 -21.44
CA VAL A 379 7.41 -1.12 -21.17
C VAL A 379 5.90 -1.26 -20.95
N SER A 380 5.34 -0.51 -20.01
CA SER A 380 3.90 -0.44 -19.75
C SER A 380 3.13 0.09 -20.95
N ASN A 381 1.97 -0.50 -21.22
CA ASN A 381 1.02 -0.01 -22.22
C ASN A 381 -0.02 0.96 -21.62
N VAL A 382 0.03 1.23 -20.31
CA VAL A 382 -0.82 2.21 -19.64
C VAL A 382 -0.26 3.60 -19.97
N PRO A 383 -1.06 4.54 -20.53
CA PRO A 383 -0.59 5.90 -20.75
C PRO A 383 -0.06 6.50 -19.45
N LEU A 384 1.20 6.94 -19.46
CA LEU A 384 1.83 7.61 -18.31
C LEU A 384 1.00 8.85 -17.95
N GLN A 385 0.73 9.03 -16.65
CA GLN A 385 -0.07 10.14 -16.12
C GLN A 385 0.67 11.47 -16.30
#